data_AF-A0A5N0EC41-F1
#
_entry.id   AF-A0A5N0EC41-F1
#
_cell.length_a   1.000
_cell.length_b   1.000
_cell.length_c   1.000
_cell.angle_alpha   90.00
_cell.angle_beta   90.00
_cell.angle_gamma   90.00
#
_symmetry.space_group_name_H-M   'P 1'
#
loop_
_entity.id
_entity.type
_entity.pdbx_description
1 polymer ?
#
loop_
_entity_poly.entity_id
_entity_poly.type
_entity_poly.pdbx_seq_one_letter_code
_entity_poly.pdbx_strand_id
1 'polypeptide(L)'
;MAVLLDRSGSMQSIKSDTEGGFSAFIDEQRNVPKTIEVTLARFDTEYECVYANRPLAQVPPLDLHPRGMTALYDAVGRLVTDVGAELAKRPEAERPGTVIVVVLTDGHENSSREWSHTAVKSLITQQQDVYNWNFLFLGANMDAVAIGAQMGFDPNNSITYAAAPQGVSGVFRAASASSARLQTARPDALRRGFTDAEREQANPGGA
;
A
#
# COMPACT_ATOMS: atom_id res chain seq x y z
N MET A 1 -4.20 -8.87 2.09
CA MET A 1 -3.51 -7.58 1.95
C MET A 1 -2.95 -7.47 0.54
N ALA A 2 -3.08 -6.34 -0.11
CA ALA A 2 -2.52 -6.07 -1.42
C ALA A 2 -1.51 -4.93 -1.30
N VAL A 3 -0.32 -5.09 -1.88
CA VAL A 3 0.72 -4.07 -1.91
C VAL A 3 0.96 -3.67 -3.36
N LEU A 4 0.84 -2.38 -3.64
CA LEU A 4 1.23 -1.76 -4.88
C LEU A 4 2.54 -1.00 -4.67
N LEU A 5 3.59 -1.44 -5.36
CA LEU A 5 4.92 -0.89 -5.22
C LEU A 5 5.37 -0.20 -6.49
N ASP A 6 5.71 1.07 -6.39
CA ASP A 6 6.38 1.78 -7.47
C ASP A 6 7.77 1.19 -7.71
N ARG A 7 8.10 0.98 -8.98
CA ARG A 7 9.42 0.62 -9.47
C ARG A 7 9.86 1.54 -10.59
N SER A 8 9.37 2.78 -10.62
CA SER A 8 9.82 3.83 -11.53
C SER A 8 11.31 4.11 -11.32
N GLY A 9 11.94 4.80 -12.27
CA GLY A 9 13.38 5.09 -12.20
C GLY A 9 13.82 5.87 -10.94
N SER A 10 12.94 6.66 -10.33
CA SER A 10 13.23 7.42 -9.10
C SER A 10 13.55 6.52 -7.90
N MET A 11 12.90 5.36 -7.83
CA MET A 11 13.06 4.36 -6.76
C MET A 11 14.49 3.80 -6.67
N GLN A 12 15.33 4.04 -7.69
CA GLN A 12 16.73 3.60 -7.70
C GLN A 12 17.52 4.08 -6.48
N SER A 13 17.19 5.27 -5.96
CA SER A 13 17.87 5.87 -4.81
C SER A 13 17.57 5.17 -3.48
N ILE A 14 16.38 4.57 -3.35
CA ILE A 14 15.91 3.91 -2.12
C ILE A 14 15.71 2.39 -2.27
N LYS A 15 16.10 1.81 -3.41
CA LYS A 15 15.90 0.40 -3.74
C LYS A 15 16.22 -0.56 -2.58
N SER A 16 17.46 -0.52 -2.10
CA SER A 16 17.93 -1.45 -1.07
C SER A 16 17.18 -1.29 0.26
N ASP A 17 16.86 -0.05 0.62
CA ASP A 17 16.10 0.25 1.83
C ASP A 17 14.64 -0.20 1.69
N THR A 18 14.04 -0.05 0.51
CA THR A 18 12.70 -0.54 0.21
C THR A 18 12.62 -2.07 0.27
N GLU A 19 13.62 -2.78 -0.27
CA GLU A 19 13.71 -4.24 -0.20
C GLU A 19 13.84 -4.73 1.25
N GLY A 20 14.74 -4.11 2.03
CA GLY A 20 14.91 -4.43 3.45
C GLY A 20 13.67 -4.10 4.28
N GLY A 21 13.06 -2.93 4.06
CA GLY A 21 11.85 -2.48 4.73
C GLY A 21 10.64 -3.36 4.43
N PHE A 22 10.47 -3.80 3.18
CA PHE A 22 9.43 -4.75 2.81
C PHE A 22 9.65 -6.11 3.48
N SER A 23 10.88 -6.62 3.54
CA SER A 23 11.17 -7.87 4.25
C SER A 23 10.80 -7.78 5.72
N ALA A 24 11.21 -6.69 6.40
CA ALA A 24 10.88 -6.46 7.81
C ALA A 24 9.37 -6.34 8.03
N PHE A 25 8.66 -5.64 7.15
CA PHE A 25 7.20 -5.54 7.17
C PHE A 25 6.54 -6.92 7.09
N ILE A 26 6.95 -7.77 6.14
CA ILE A 26 6.42 -9.13 6.01
C ILE A 26 6.72 -9.98 7.26
N ASP A 27 7.93 -9.87 7.81
CA ASP A 27 8.33 -10.60 9.01
C ASP A 27 7.49 -10.18 10.23
N GLU A 28 7.21 -8.89 10.39
CA GLU A 28 6.35 -8.40 11.46
C GLU A 28 4.90 -8.89 11.30
N GLN A 29 4.36 -8.87 10.07
CA GLN A 29 3.01 -9.37 9.80
C GLN A 29 2.88 -10.87 10.12
N ARG A 30 3.96 -11.67 10.03
CA ARG A 30 3.93 -13.10 10.39
C ARG A 30 3.66 -13.34 11.87
N ASN A 31 3.88 -12.34 12.72
CA ASN A 31 3.60 -12.41 14.14
C ASN A 31 2.15 -12.07 14.50
N VAL A 32 1.35 -11.59 13.52
CA VAL A 32 -0.07 -11.33 13.74
C VAL A 32 -0.81 -12.68 13.74
N PRO A 33 -1.61 -13.01 14.77
CA PRO A 33 -2.28 -14.31 14.88
C PRO A 33 -3.53 -14.38 13.97
N LYS A 34 -3.33 -14.22 12.67
CA LYS A 34 -4.35 -14.21 11.61
C LYS A 34 -3.83 -14.92 10.37
N THR A 35 -4.74 -15.53 9.61
CA THR A 35 -4.44 -16.01 8.27
C THR A 35 -4.36 -14.82 7.32
N ILE A 36 -3.19 -14.57 6.75
CA ILE A 36 -2.94 -13.43 5.87
C ILE A 36 -2.49 -13.96 4.50
N GLU A 37 -3.19 -13.50 3.47
CA GLU A 37 -2.77 -13.63 2.07
C GLU A 37 -2.24 -12.29 1.57
N VAL A 38 -1.18 -12.33 0.76
CA VAL A 38 -0.51 -11.16 0.21
C VAL A 38 -0.56 -11.21 -1.31
N THR A 39 -1.04 -10.13 -1.90
CA THR A 39 -0.90 -9.82 -3.32
C THR A 39 0.15 -8.73 -3.45
N LEU A 40 1.15 -8.94 -4.30
CA LEU A 40 2.14 -7.91 -4.64
C LEU A 40 2.02 -7.59 -6.13
N ALA A 41 1.74 -6.34 -6.42
CA ALA A 41 1.87 -5.77 -7.73
C ALA A 41 2.96 -4.68 -7.71
N ARG A 42 3.69 -4.57 -8.81
CA ARG A 42 4.66 -3.51 -9.03
C ARG A 42 4.33 -2.76 -10.31
N PHE A 43 4.68 -1.48 -10.37
CA PHE A 43 4.37 -0.69 -11.54
C PHE A 43 5.45 0.33 -11.87
N ASP A 44 5.55 0.63 -13.15
CA ASP A 44 6.24 1.79 -13.70
C ASP A 44 5.30 2.46 -14.72
N THR A 45 5.66 2.49 -16.00
CA THR A 45 4.71 2.68 -17.11
C THR A 45 3.89 1.41 -17.37
N GLU A 46 4.39 0.24 -16.92
CA GLU A 46 3.75 -1.06 -17.01
C GLU A 46 3.32 -1.56 -15.63
N TYR A 47 2.13 -2.17 -15.57
CA TYR A 47 1.63 -2.87 -14.38
C TYR A 47 1.98 -4.36 -14.43
N GLU A 48 2.48 -4.91 -13.32
CA GLU A 48 2.78 -6.33 -13.19
C GLU A 48 2.31 -6.86 -11.83
N CYS A 49 1.42 -7.85 -11.83
CA CYS A 49 1.10 -8.63 -10.63
C CYS A 49 2.14 -9.74 -10.47
N VAL A 50 3.04 -9.59 -9.48
CA VAL A 50 4.14 -10.53 -9.22
C VAL A 50 3.60 -11.84 -8.65
N TYR A 51 2.65 -11.73 -7.72
CA TYR A 51 1.87 -12.85 -7.21
C TYR A 51 0.57 -12.33 -6.59
N ALA A 52 -0.47 -13.16 -6.64
CA ALA A 52 -1.76 -12.89 -6.02
C ALA A 52 -2.06 -13.92 -4.93
N ASN A 53 -2.66 -13.47 -3.82
CA ASN A 53 -3.18 -14.30 -2.73
C ASN A 53 -2.18 -15.31 -2.17
N ARG A 54 -0.91 -14.96 -2.15
CA ARG A 54 0.15 -15.83 -1.65
C ARG A 54 0.05 -15.90 -0.12
N PRO A 55 0.03 -17.09 0.50
CA PRO A 55 0.09 -17.19 1.95
C PRO A 55 1.31 -16.44 2.49
N LEU A 56 1.14 -15.69 3.58
CA LEU A 56 2.20 -14.84 4.14
C LEU A 56 3.51 -15.60 4.44
N ALA A 57 3.41 -16.88 4.84
CA ALA A 57 4.55 -17.75 5.08
C ALA A 57 5.40 -18.06 3.83
N GLN A 58 4.83 -17.89 2.64
CA GLN A 58 5.47 -18.19 1.35
C GLN A 58 5.92 -16.92 0.61
N VAL A 59 5.71 -15.73 1.20
CA VAL A 59 6.11 -14.46 0.58
C VAL A 59 7.64 -14.39 0.52
N PRO A 60 8.23 -14.29 -0.69
CA PRO A 60 9.68 -14.18 -0.84
C PRO A 60 10.16 -12.76 -0.52
N PRO A 61 11.48 -12.58 -0.32
CA PRO A 61 12.08 -11.24 -0.33
C PRO A 61 11.71 -10.47 -1.61
N LEU A 62 11.62 -9.14 -1.49
CA LEU A 62 11.37 -8.27 -2.63
C LEU A 62 12.61 -8.20 -3.51
N ASP A 63 12.39 -8.29 -4.83
CA ASP A 63 13.41 -8.11 -5.85
C ASP A 63 13.00 -6.95 -6.78
N LEU A 64 13.43 -5.75 -6.41
CA LEU A 64 13.00 -4.50 -7.03
C LEU A 64 13.90 -4.16 -8.23
N HIS A 65 13.30 -3.82 -9.37
CA HIS A 65 14.04 -3.42 -10.57
C HIS A 65 13.54 -2.06 -11.05
N PRO A 66 14.08 -0.95 -10.49
CA PRO A 66 13.67 0.41 -10.86
C PRO A 66 13.90 0.71 -12.35
N ARG A 67 12.88 1.21 -13.06
CA ARG A 67 12.91 1.55 -14.49
C ARG A 67 11.70 2.40 -14.87
N GLY A 68 11.75 3.06 -16.03
CA GLY A 68 10.57 3.70 -16.60
C GLY A 68 10.02 4.88 -15.79
N MET A 69 8.77 5.23 -16.06
CA MET A 69 8.05 6.38 -15.50
C MET A 69 6.97 5.92 -14.50
N THR A 70 6.07 6.81 -14.07
CA THR A 70 5.11 6.52 -12.99
C THR A 70 3.66 6.60 -13.50
N ALA A 71 3.05 5.44 -13.80
CA ALA A 71 1.63 5.31 -14.14
C ALA A 71 0.81 4.86 -12.90
N LEU A 72 0.80 5.70 -11.87
CA LEU A 72 0.19 5.45 -10.57
C LEU A 72 -1.33 5.26 -10.65
N TYR A 73 -2.05 6.08 -11.40
CA TYR A 73 -3.51 5.96 -11.51
C TYR A 73 -3.92 4.65 -12.18
N ASP A 74 -3.25 4.28 -13.28
CA ASP A 74 -3.50 3.02 -13.97
C ASP A 74 -3.21 1.83 -13.04
N ALA A 75 -2.10 1.89 -12.31
CA ALA A 75 -1.68 0.83 -11.41
C ALA A 75 -2.64 0.63 -10.22
N VAL A 76 -3.11 1.73 -9.61
CA VAL A 76 -4.11 1.68 -8.53
C VAL A 76 -5.44 1.16 -9.06
N GLY A 77 -5.93 1.70 -10.18
CA GLY A 77 -7.18 1.26 -10.81
C GLY A 77 -7.16 -0.23 -11.11
N ARG A 78 -6.08 -0.73 -11.72
CA ARG A 78 -5.90 -2.15 -12.05
C ARG A 78 -5.82 -3.02 -10.80
N LEU A 79 -5.00 -2.70 -9.81
CA LEU A 79 -4.88 -3.52 -8.60
C LEU A 79 -6.23 -3.64 -7.87
N VAL A 80 -6.93 -2.52 -7.67
CA VAL A 80 -8.19 -2.52 -6.91
C VAL A 80 -9.29 -3.29 -7.64
N THR A 81 -9.37 -3.14 -8.97
CA THR A 81 -10.33 -3.91 -9.77
C THR A 81 -10.00 -5.40 -9.82
N ASP A 82 -8.72 -5.77 -9.97
CA ASP A 82 -8.28 -7.17 -9.99
C ASP A 82 -8.55 -7.88 -8.65
N VAL A 83 -8.18 -7.25 -7.53
CA VAL A 83 -8.46 -7.78 -6.19
C VAL A 83 -9.96 -7.87 -5.95
N GLY A 84 -10.73 -6.87 -6.38
CA GLY A 84 -12.19 -6.85 -6.20
C GLY A 84 -12.87 -7.97 -6.99
N ALA A 85 -12.46 -8.18 -8.25
CA ALA A 85 -12.96 -9.24 -9.10
C ALA A 85 -12.61 -10.63 -8.58
N GLU A 86 -11.43 -10.80 -7.99
CA GLU A 86 -11.02 -12.05 -7.36
C GLU A 86 -11.86 -12.36 -6.12
N LEU A 87 -12.00 -11.40 -5.21
CA LEU A 87 -12.82 -11.57 -3.99
C LEU A 87 -14.30 -11.82 -4.30
N ALA A 88 -14.83 -11.20 -5.35
CA ALA A 88 -16.21 -11.43 -5.80
C ALA A 88 -16.46 -12.88 -6.23
N LYS A 89 -15.45 -13.56 -6.78
CA LYS A 89 -15.52 -14.97 -7.20
C LYS A 89 -15.45 -15.94 -6.03
N ARG A 90 -14.94 -15.53 -4.87
CA ARG A 90 -14.86 -16.38 -3.69
C ARG A 90 -16.23 -16.55 -3.02
N PRO A 91 -16.52 -17.76 -2.48
CA PRO A 91 -17.59 -17.95 -1.51
C PRO A 91 -17.45 -16.96 -0.35
N GLU A 92 -18.57 -16.47 0.19
CA GLU A 92 -18.56 -15.46 1.26
C GLU A 92 -17.75 -15.91 2.49
N ALA A 93 -17.84 -17.19 2.85
CA ALA A 93 -17.09 -17.77 3.97
C ALA A 93 -15.57 -17.83 3.75
N GLU A 94 -15.09 -17.72 2.50
CA GLU A 94 -13.68 -17.74 2.13
C GLU A 94 -13.13 -16.33 1.83
N ARG A 95 -13.99 -15.29 1.90
CA ARG A 95 -13.55 -13.91 1.74
C ARG A 95 -12.82 -13.44 3.00
N PRO A 96 -11.78 -12.62 2.86
CA PRO A 96 -11.05 -12.09 4.01
C PRO A 96 -11.94 -11.15 4.81
N GLY A 97 -11.87 -11.25 6.14
CA GLY A 97 -12.57 -10.31 7.04
C GLY A 97 -12.01 -8.89 7.02
N THR A 98 -10.81 -8.69 6.44
CA THR A 98 -10.18 -7.36 6.31
C THR A 98 -9.40 -7.30 5.01
N VAL A 99 -9.66 -6.27 4.20
CA VAL A 99 -8.87 -5.94 3.01
C VAL A 99 -8.08 -4.67 3.29
N ILE A 100 -6.78 -4.74 3.07
CA ILE A 100 -5.84 -3.61 3.22
C ILE A 100 -5.08 -3.51 1.91
N VAL A 101 -5.10 -2.33 1.30
CA VAL A 101 -4.34 -1.96 0.11
C VAL A 101 -3.29 -0.94 0.53
N VAL A 102 -2.03 -1.28 0.35
CA VAL A 102 -0.89 -0.39 0.63
C VAL A 102 -0.31 0.07 -0.69
N VAL A 103 -0.17 1.37 -0.89
CA VAL A 103 0.45 1.95 -2.09
C VAL A 103 1.70 2.71 -1.65
N LEU A 104 2.85 2.35 -2.22
CA LEU A 104 4.14 2.99 -1.95
C LEU A 104 4.74 3.52 -3.25
N THR A 105 5.13 4.79 -3.25
CA THR A 105 5.74 5.47 -4.41
C THR A 105 6.62 6.64 -3.95
N ASP A 106 7.67 6.94 -4.72
CA ASP A 106 8.49 8.15 -4.59
C ASP A 106 8.33 9.11 -5.77
N GLY A 107 7.46 8.76 -6.72
CA GLY A 107 7.25 9.46 -7.97
C GLY A 107 5.86 10.10 -8.07
N HIS A 108 5.80 11.24 -8.73
CA HIS A 108 4.52 11.83 -9.12
C HIS A 108 3.98 11.17 -10.38
N GLU A 109 2.66 10.96 -10.43
CA GLU A 109 1.95 10.52 -11.63
C GLU A 109 2.36 11.34 -12.88
N ASN A 110 2.75 10.65 -13.95
CA ASN A 110 3.17 11.27 -15.20
C ASN A 110 3.00 10.38 -16.46
N SER A 111 2.40 9.20 -16.35
CA SER A 111 2.39 8.19 -17.43
C SER A 111 1.08 7.39 -17.59
N SER A 112 0.09 7.56 -16.74
CA SER A 112 -1.22 6.87 -16.81
C SER A 112 -2.03 7.29 -18.02
N ARG A 113 -2.81 6.34 -18.58
CA ARG A 113 -3.59 6.51 -19.82
C ARG A 113 -5.00 5.95 -19.76
N GLU A 114 -5.28 5.02 -18.85
CA GLU A 114 -6.56 4.31 -18.77
C GLU A 114 -7.44 4.83 -17.64
N TRP A 115 -6.81 5.22 -16.53
CA TRP A 115 -7.45 5.69 -15.32
C TRP A 115 -7.13 7.16 -15.07
N SER A 116 -8.17 7.96 -14.83
CA SER A 116 -8.03 9.32 -14.33
C SER A 116 -8.00 9.34 -12.80
N HIS A 117 -7.46 10.42 -12.22
CA HIS A 117 -7.54 10.64 -10.76
C HIS A 117 -8.99 10.60 -10.24
N THR A 118 -9.96 11.13 -11.00
CA THR A 118 -11.38 11.10 -10.64
C THR A 118 -11.94 9.69 -10.60
N ALA A 119 -11.60 8.85 -11.58
CA ALA A 119 -12.04 7.45 -11.63
C ALA A 119 -11.42 6.64 -10.49
N VAL A 120 -10.12 6.84 -10.21
CA VAL A 120 -9.45 6.22 -9.05
C VAL A 120 -10.09 6.66 -7.75
N LYS A 121 -10.40 7.96 -7.59
CA LYS A 121 -11.07 8.48 -6.40
C LYS A 121 -12.43 7.83 -6.17
N SER A 122 -13.26 7.76 -7.19
CA SER A 122 -14.56 7.08 -7.10
C SER A 122 -14.40 5.61 -6.74
N LEU A 123 -13.43 4.92 -7.33
CA LEU A 123 -13.15 3.51 -7.06
C LEU A 123 -12.72 3.29 -5.60
N ILE A 124 -11.75 4.05 -5.10
CA ILE A 124 -11.28 3.94 -3.70
C ILE A 124 -12.41 4.26 -2.72
N THR A 125 -13.15 5.35 -2.95
CA THR A 125 -14.28 5.73 -2.08
C THR A 125 -15.35 4.63 -2.04
N GLN A 126 -15.71 4.04 -3.19
CA GLN A 126 -16.64 2.92 -3.24
C GLN A 126 -16.14 1.71 -2.44
N GLN A 127 -14.86 1.34 -2.60
CA GLN A 127 -14.30 0.19 -1.87
C GLN A 127 -14.24 0.43 -0.35
N GLN A 128 -13.97 1.67 0.07
CA GLN A 128 -14.03 2.06 1.48
C GLN A 128 -15.46 2.02 2.03
N ASP A 129 -16.42 2.63 1.34
CA ASP A 129 -17.76 2.84 1.89
C ASP A 129 -18.65 1.61 1.82
N VAL A 130 -18.55 0.84 0.74
CA VAL A 130 -19.41 -0.34 0.52
C VAL A 130 -18.79 -1.60 1.10
N TYR A 131 -17.48 -1.77 0.95
CA TYR A 131 -16.79 -3.02 1.29
C TYR A 131 -15.83 -2.90 2.48
N ASN A 132 -15.72 -1.71 3.09
CA ASN A 132 -14.84 -1.45 4.24
C ASN A 132 -13.37 -1.83 3.97
N TRP A 133 -12.91 -1.62 2.73
CA TRP A 133 -11.50 -1.75 2.41
C TRP A 133 -10.70 -0.62 3.05
N ASN A 134 -9.48 -0.92 3.45
CA ASN A 134 -8.55 0.03 4.04
C ASN A 134 -7.46 0.36 3.03
N PHE A 135 -7.15 1.63 2.88
CA PHE A 135 -6.17 2.11 1.92
C PHE A 135 -5.10 2.92 2.65
N LEU A 136 -3.84 2.50 2.56
CA LEU A 136 -2.68 3.19 3.11
C LEU A 136 -1.85 3.75 1.96
N PHE A 137 -1.53 5.04 2.01
CA PHE A 137 -0.71 5.72 1.00
C PHE A 137 0.60 6.21 1.60
N LEU A 138 1.71 5.73 1.05
CA LEU A 138 3.05 5.97 1.57
C LEU A 138 3.88 6.67 0.49
N GLY A 139 4.12 7.97 0.65
CA GLY A 139 4.82 8.80 -0.34
C GLY A 139 6.20 9.24 0.10
N ALA A 140 7.24 8.95 -0.67
CA ALA A 140 8.60 9.41 -0.38
C ALA A 140 8.83 10.83 -0.93
N ASN A 141 9.37 11.74 -0.13
CA ASN A 141 9.78 13.10 -0.53
C ASN A 141 8.70 13.94 -1.25
N MET A 142 7.42 13.64 -1.05
CA MET A 142 6.29 14.34 -1.65
C MET A 142 5.17 14.56 -0.65
N ASP A 143 4.23 15.46 -0.95
CA ASP A 143 3.03 15.65 -0.14
C ASP A 143 2.04 14.49 -0.37
N ALA A 144 2.27 13.40 0.35
CA ALA A 144 1.48 12.18 0.24
C ALA A 144 0.03 12.41 0.66
N VAL A 145 -0.21 13.35 1.57
CA VAL A 145 -1.56 13.71 2.05
C VAL A 145 -2.34 14.39 0.93
N ALA A 146 -1.76 15.41 0.29
CA ALA A 146 -2.41 16.11 -0.81
C ALA A 146 -2.64 15.20 -2.02
N ILE A 147 -1.63 14.42 -2.42
CA ILE A 147 -1.71 13.50 -3.57
C ILE A 147 -2.68 12.36 -3.29
N GLY A 148 -2.61 11.74 -2.11
CA GLY A 148 -3.54 10.70 -1.67
C GLY A 148 -4.99 11.20 -1.67
N ALA A 149 -5.25 12.40 -1.13
CA ALA A 149 -6.60 12.97 -1.10
C ALA A 149 -7.20 13.21 -2.50
N GLN A 150 -6.37 13.53 -3.50
CA GLN A 150 -6.83 13.65 -4.90
C GLN A 150 -7.27 12.31 -5.47
N MET A 151 -6.66 11.21 -5.04
CA MET A 151 -7.02 9.83 -5.41
C MET A 151 -8.06 9.20 -4.48
N GLY A 152 -8.56 9.91 -3.48
CA GLY A 152 -9.60 9.40 -2.57
C GLY A 152 -9.10 8.66 -1.33
N PHE A 153 -7.79 8.64 -1.08
CA PHE A 153 -7.25 8.15 0.20
C PHE A 153 -7.64 9.10 1.33
N ASP A 154 -7.94 8.54 2.49
CA ASP A 154 -8.10 9.35 3.71
C ASP A 154 -6.75 10.02 4.05
N PRO A 155 -6.72 11.36 4.27
CA PRO A 155 -5.53 12.07 4.76
C PRO A 155 -4.88 11.41 5.97
N ASN A 156 -5.70 10.82 6.86
CA ASN A 156 -5.24 10.15 8.06
C ASN A 156 -4.55 8.80 7.77
N ASN A 157 -4.78 8.22 6.60
CA ASN A 157 -4.11 7.01 6.10
C ASN A 157 -2.99 7.31 5.10
N SER A 158 -2.55 8.56 5.02
CA SER A 158 -1.46 8.99 4.15
C SER A 158 -0.26 9.45 4.99
N ILE A 159 0.94 8.96 4.65
CA ILE A 159 2.21 9.34 5.29
C ILE A 159 3.21 9.77 4.22
N THR A 160 3.74 10.98 4.39
CA THR A 160 4.98 11.41 3.75
C THR A 160 6.15 10.89 4.56
N TYR A 161 7.17 10.34 3.90
CA TYR A 161 8.42 9.92 4.55
C TYR A 161 9.63 10.42 3.76
N ALA A 162 10.77 10.56 4.43
CA ALA A 162 12.03 10.88 3.77
C ALA A 162 12.55 9.65 3.00
N ALA A 163 12.99 9.85 1.76
CA ALA A 163 13.66 8.82 0.94
C ALA A 163 15.11 8.59 1.43
N ALA A 164 15.24 8.21 2.69
CA ALA A 164 16.47 7.91 3.39
C ALA A 164 16.25 6.65 4.26
N PRO A 165 17.32 5.90 4.61
CA PRO A 165 17.18 4.60 5.29
C PRO A 165 16.26 4.62 6.52
N GLN A 166 16.38 5.67 7.35
CA GLN A 166 15.55 5.81 8.56
C GLN A 166 14.07 6.09 8.24
N GLY A 167 13.79 6.93 7.24
CA GLY A 167 12.42 7.23 6.81
C GLY A 167 11.75 6.02 6.15
N VAL A 168 12.48 5.31 5.29
CA VAL A 168 12.00 4.06 4.66
C VAL A 168 11.70 3.00 5.73
N SER A 169 12.65 2.73 6.64
CA SER A 169 12.42 1.78 7.73
C SER A 169 11.25 2.19 8.64
N GLY A 170 11.16 3.49 8.95
CA GLY A 170 10.08 4.05 9.77
C GLY A 170 8.70 3.86 9.14
N VAL A 171 8.55 4.18 7.86
CA VAL A 171 7.24 4.09 7.18
C VAL A 171 6.76 2.65 7.05
N PHE A 172 7.66 1.68 6.80
CA PHE A 172 7.30 0.26 6.78
C PHE A 172 6.84 -0.23 8.16
N ARG A 173 7.49 0.21 9.23
CA ARG A 173 7.08 -0.12 10.61
C ARG A 173 5.72 0.49 10.96
N ALA A 174 5.48 1.74 10.57
CA ALA A 174 4.18 2.40 10.73
C ALA A 174 3.07 1.68 9.96
N ALA A 175 3.34 1.29 8.70
CA ALA A 175 2.42 0.51 7.87
C ALA A 175 2.13 -0.88 8.47
N SER A 176 3.14 -1.53 9.05
CA SER A 176 3.00 -2.82 9.73
C SER A 176 2.11 -2.72 10.97
N ALA A 177 2.38 -1.75 11.84
CA ALA A 177 1.59 -1.49 13.05
C ALA A 177 0.13 -1.15 12.73
N SER A 178 -0.09 -0.31 11.72
CA SER A 178 -1.43 0.04 11.23
C SER A 178 -2.15 -1.18 10.67
N SER A 179 -1.47 -1.98 9.85
CA SER A 179 -2.02 -3.21 9.28
C SER A 179 -2.40 -4.23 10.35
N ALA A 180 -1.53 -4.45 11.35
CA ALA A 180 -1.80 -5.35 12.47
C ALA A 180 -2.99 -4.87 13.32
N ARG A 181 -3.11 -3.56 13.56
CA ARG A 181 -4.27 -2.97 14.24
C ARG A 181 -5.54 -3.22 13.44
N LEU A 182 -5.54 -2.98 12.14
CA LEU A 182 -6.71 -3.19 11.28
C LEU A 182 -7.13 -4.67 11.25
N GLN A 183 -6.18 -5.59 11.15
CA GLN A 183 -6.43 -7.04 11.12
C GLN A 183 -6.97 -7.60 12.45
N THR A 184 -6.71 -6.93 13.56
CA THR A 184 -7.13 -7.35 14.91
C THR A 184 -8.28 -6.49 15.47
N ALA A 185 -8.62 -5.39 14.80
CA ALA A 185 -9.72 -4.52 15.18
C ALA A 185 -11.08 -5.22 15.09
N ARG A 186 -12.00 -4.77 15.95
CA ARG A 186 -13.42 -5.10 15.80
C ARG A 186 -13.98 -4.39 14.55
N PRO A 187 -15.02 -4.94 13.88
CA PRO A 187 -15.56 -4.39 12.64
C PRO A 187 -15.96 -2.91 12.71
N ASP A 188 -16.40 -2.43 13.88
CA ASP A 188 -16.78 -1.05 14.17
C ASP A 188 -15.60 -0.08 14.34
N ALA A 189 -14.37 -0.58 14.47
CA ALA A 189 -13.16 0.20 14.67
C ALA A 189 -12.22 0.21 13.43
N LEU A 190 -12.66 -0.35 12.29
CA LEU A 190 -11.85 -0.55 11.10
C LEU A 190 -11.42 0.74 10.38
N ARG A 191 -12.01 1.91 10.66
CA ARG A 191 -11.67 3.18 10.00
C ARG A 191 -10.80 4.07 10.88
N ARG A 192 -9.60 3.60 11.24
CA ARG A 192 -8.63 4.42 12.00
C ARG A 192 -7.41 4.73 11.17
N GLY A 193 -7.13 6.03 11.06
CA GLY A 193 -5.89 6.60 10.58
C GLY A 193 -4.63 6.00 11.21
N PHE A 194 -3.48 6.36 10.66
CA PHE A 194 -2.23 6.31 11.39
C PHE A 194 -2.32 7.13 12.67
N THR A 195 -1.86 6.55 13.77
CA THR A 195 -1.73 7.21 15.08
C THR A 195 -0.56 8.18 15.08
N ASP A 196 -0.53 9.13 16.02
CA ASP A 196 0.59 10.07 16.17
C ASP A 196 1.92 9.34 16.36
N ALA A 197 1.92 8.26 17.15
CA ALA A 197 3.11 7.42 17.34
C ALA A 197 3.58 6.74 16.05
N GLU A 198 2.67 6.31 15.18
CA GLU A 198 3.03 5.74 13.87
C GLU A 198 3.56 6.81 12.92
N ARG A 199 3.01 8.03 12.97
CA ARG A 199 3.51 9.17 12.19
C ARG A 199 4.90 9.61 12.64
N GLU A 200 5.14 9.70 13.95
CA GLU A 200 6.45 9.99 14.53
C GLU A 200 7.46 8.89 14.20
N GLN A 201 7.03 7.63 14.27
CA GLN A 201 7.87 6.49 13.90
C GLN A 201 8.26 6.48 12.41
N ALA A 202 7.39 6.97 11.52
CA ALA A 202 7.71 7.12 10.12
C ALA A 202 8.70 8.26 9.84
N ASN A 203 8.73 9.28 10.70
CA ASN A 203 9.62 10.44 10.59
C ASN A 203 10.28 10.78 11.94
N PRO A 204 11.19 9.93 12.44
CA PRO A 204 11.81 10.15 13.74
C PRO A 204 12.64 11.44 13.72
N GLY A 205 12.26 12.40 14.56
CA GLY A 205 12.93 13.70 14.68
C GLY A 205 12.42 14.82 13.77
N GLY A 206 11.32 14.60 13.03
CA GLY A 206 10.66 15.63 12.23
C GLY A 206 9.60 16.41 13.01
N ALA A 207 9.98 17.57 13.55
CA ALA A 207 9.07 18.67 13.89
C ALA A 207 9.29 19.82 12.90
#